data_AF-A0A3M2EA42-F1
#
_entry.id   AF-A0A3M2EA42-F1
#
_cell.length_a   1.000
_cell.length_b   1.000
_cell.length_c   1.000
_cell.angle_alpha   90.00
_cell.angle_beta   90.00
_cell.angle_gamma   90.00
#
_symmetry.space_group_name_H-M   'P 1'
#
loop_
_entity.id
_entity.type
_entity.pdbx_description
1 polymer ?
#
loop_
_entity_poly.entity_id
_entity_poly.type
_entity_poly.pdbx_seq_one_letter_code
_entity_poly.pdbx_strand_id
1 'polypeptide(L)' 'MRLTATHIAYYHTCKRKLWLFHHGIQMEQESQVVYEGRLIGETTYTDR' A
#
# COMPACT_ATOMS: atom_id res chain seq x y z
N MET A 1 9.93 -17.16 9.53
CA MET A 1 9.76 -15.73 9.18
C MET A 1 10.85 -14.93 9.87
N ARG A 2 11.58 -14.04 9.16
CA ARG A 2 12.54 -13.13 9.80
C ARG A 2 11.85 -11.79 10.03
N LEU A 3 11.68 -11.40 11.29
CA LEU A 3 11.18 -10.08 11.65
C LEU A 3 12.14 -9.00 11.17
N THR A 4 11.61 -7.94 10.58
CA THR A 4 12.37 -6.78 10.11
C THR A 4 11.83 -5.51 10.78
N ALA A 5 12.59 -4.42 10.72
CA ALA A 5 12.13 -3.12 11.22
C ALA A 5 10.80 -2.68 10.58
N THR A 6 10.54 -3.05 9.32
CA THR A 6 9.28 -2.79 8.61
C THR A 6 8.09 -3.46 9.30
N HIS A 7 8.25 -4.69 9.80
CA HIS A 7 7.19 -5.37 10.53
C HIS A 7 6.83 -4.62 11.82
N ILE A 8 7.85 -4.12 12.54
CA ILE A 8 7.66 -3.34 13.77
C ILE A 8 6.96 -2.01 13.44
N ALA A 9 7.42 -1.29 12.42
CA ALA A 9 6.79 -0.05 11.97
C ALA A 9 5.31 -0.27 11.61
N TYR A 10 5.01 -1.32 10.83
CA TYR A 10 3.63 -1.63 10.45
C TYR A 10 2.78 -2.07 11.64
N TYR A 11 3.35 -2.78 12.63
CA TYR A 11 2.63 -3.12 13.86
C TYR A 11 2.15 -1.86 14.59
N HIS A 12 3.03 -0.85 14.71
CA HIS A 12 2.70 0.42 15.36
C HIS A 12 1.74 1.29 14.53
N THR A 13 1.85 1.29 13.20
CA THR A 13 0.92 2.04 12.33
C THR A 13 -0.45 1.38 12.25
N CYS A 14 -0.50 0.09 11.91
CA CYS A 14 -1.74 -0.66 11.71
C CYS A 14 -1.49 -2.18 11.64
N LYS A 15 -2.10 -2.93 12.56
CA LYS A 15 -2.00 -4.40 12.59
C LYS A 15 -2.47 -5.08 11.30
N ARG A 16 -3.50 -4.54 10.64
CA ARG A 16 -3.98 -5.07 9.34
C ARG A 16 -2.94 -4.89 8.23
N LYS A 17 -2.23 -3.76 8.21
CA LYS A 17 -1.14 -3.52 7.25
C LYS A 17 0.01 -4.51 7.45
N LEU A 18 0.37 -4.79 8.70
CA LEU A 18 1.34 -5.84 9.02
C LEU A 18 0.90 -7.21 8.50
N TRP A 19 -0.37 -7.57 8.72
CA TRP A 19 -0.90 -8.86 8.25
C TRP A 19 -0.82 -8.99 6.73
N LEU A 20 -1.30 -7.98 5.99
CA LEU A 20 -1.22 -7.97 4.52
C LEU A 20 0.22 -8.08 4.03
N PHE A 21 1.13 -7.30 4.61
CA PHE A 21 2.56 -7.32 4.28
C PHE A 21 3.20 -8.68 4.56
N HIS A 22 2.90 -9.28 5.72
CA HIS A 22 3.42 -10.58 6.11
C HIS A 22 2.96 -11.70 5.15
N HIS A 23 1.74 -11.61 4.65
CA HIS A 23 1.17 -12.55 3.68
C HIS A 23 1.51 -12.19 2.22
N GLY A 24 2.32 -11.16 1.96
CA GLY A 24 2.69 -10.76 0.61
C GLY A 24 1.55 -10.18 -0.23
N ILE A 25 0.44 -9.78 0.41
CA ILE A 25 -0.73 -9.20 -0.27
C ILE A 25 -0.44 -7.72 -0.52
N GLN A 26 -0.42 -7.33 -1.80
CA GLN A 26 -0.13 -5.98 -2.26
C GLN A 26 -1.33 -5.38 -3.01
N MET A 27 -1.28 -4.07 -3.27
CA MET A 27 -2.27 -3.40 -4.12
C MET A 27 -2.18 -3.93 -5.55
N GLU A 28 -3.33 -4.23 -6.16
CA GLU A 28 -3.39 -4.64 -7.56
C GLU A 28 -2.99 -3.52 -8.52
N GLN A 29 -2.53 -3.89 -9.73
CA GLN A 29 -2.11 -2.94 -10.76
C GLN A 29 -2.70 -3.25 -12.15
N GLU A 30 -3.27 -4.44 -12.36
CA GLU A 30 -3.76 -4.89 -13.67
C GLU A 30 -5.15 -4.34 -14.03
N SER A 31 -5.91 -3.84 -13.05
CA SER A 31 -7.25 -3.32 -13.26
C SER A 31 -7.20 -1.93 -13.92
N GLN A 32 -7.89 -1.77 -15.05
CA GLN A 32 -7.99 -0.49 -15.75
C GLN A 32 -8.59 0.60 -14.86
N VAL A 33 -9.59 0.27 -14.04
CA VAL A 33 -10.22 1.22 -13.12
C VAL A 33 -9.22 1.71 -12.05
N VAL A 34 -8.33 0.83 -11.58
CA VAL A 34 -7.27 1.19 -10.63
C VAL A 34 -6.25 2.12 -11.28
N TYR A 35 -5.88 1.85 -12.54
CA TYR A 35 -5.00 2.71 -13.30
C TYR A 35 -5.59 4.11 -13.51
N GLU A 36 -6.86 4.19 -13.94
CA GLU A 36 -7.57 5.46 -14.12
C GLU A 36 -7.63 6.27 -12.81
N GLY A 37 -7.96 5.61 -11.69
CA GLY A 37 -7.98 6.25 -10.37
C GLY A 37 -6.60 6.79 -9.95
N ARG A 38 -5.51 6.06 -10.25
CA ARG A 38 -4.14 6.51 -10.00
C ARG A 38 -3.82 7.77 -10.82
N LEU A 39 -4.08 7.75 -12.13
CA LEU A 39 -3.80 8.88 -13.02
C LEU A 39 -4.53 10.15 -12.56
N ILE A 40 -5.81 10.04 -12.20
CA ILE A 40 -6.58 11.17 -11.67
C ILE A 40 -5.94 11.68 -10.37
N GLY A 41 -5.61 10.79 -9.44
CA GLY A 41 -4.99 11.15 -8.16
C GLY A 41 -3.64 11.86 -8.28
N GLU A 42 -2.84 11.49 -9.29
CA GLU A 42 -1.52 12.08 -9.59
C GLU A 42 -1.65 13.43 -10.31
N THR A 43 -2.63 13.60 -11.19
CA THR A 43 -2.77 14.82 -12.02
C THR A 43 -3.67 15.90 -11.43
N THR A 44 -4.61 15.55 -10.54
CA THR A 44 -5.61 16.50 -10.01
C THR A 44 -5.06 17.38 -8.88
N TYR A 45 -4.19 16.83 -8.05
CA TYR A 45 -3.72 17.50 -6.82
C TYR A 45 -2.23 17.87 -6.94
N THR A 46 -1.92 18.79 -7.85
CA THR A 46 -0.54 19.22 -8.14
C THR A 46 0.13 20.04 -7.04
N ASP A 47 -0.66 20.62 -6.14
CA ASP A 47 -0.21 21.57 -5.10
C ASP A 47 -0.07 20.89 -3.72
N ARG A 48 0.37 19.63 -3.69
CA ARG A 48 0.56 18.82 -2.47
C ARG A 48 1.96 18.93 -1.88
#